data_AF-A0A3D2XL75-F1
#
_entry.id   AF-A0A3D2XL75-F1
#
_cell.length_a   1.000
_cell.length_b   1.000
_cell.length_c   1.000
_cell.angle_alpha   90.00
_cell.angle_beta   90.00
_cell.angle_gamma   90.00
#
_symmetry.space_group_name_H-M   'P 1'
#
loop_
_entity.id
_entity.type
_entity.pdbx_description
1 polymer ?
#
loop_
_entity_poly.entity_id
_entity_poly.type
_entity_poly.pdbx_seq_one_letter_code
_entity_poly.pdbx_strand_id
1 'polypeptide(L)'
;ILTAEDSHEETSFFKDMFHELLSVFTLPFQSKVFDFSNSEFFGKIGDIAERYSQNTELRKLNNTRGSKHFIYMNRTFFGLYNLMFDLKANAVRINQFQHYK
;
A
#
# COMPACT_ATOMS: atom_id res chain seq x y z
N ILE A 1 -4.22 -10.03 9.99
CA ILE A 1 -5.18 -9.73 8.90
C ILE A 1 -6.08 -10.93 8.75
N LEU A 2 -5.49 -12.11 8.57
CA LEU A 2 -6.16 -13.38 8.77
C LEU A 2 -6.51 -13.59 10.26
N THR A 3 -7.63 -14.25 10.52
CA THR A 3 -8.10 -14.70 11.84
C THR A 3 -8.38 -16.21 11.80
N ALA A 4 -8.52 -16.85 12.98
CA ALA A 4 -8.72 -18.30 13.05
C ALA A 4 -10.10 -18.73 12.55
N GLU A 5 -11.04 -17.80 12.52
CA GLU A 5 -12.44 -17.99 12.10
C GLU A 5 -12.65 -17.78 10.59
N ASP A 6 -11.59 -17.43 9.85
CA ASP A 6 -11.69 -17.22 8.41
C ASP A 6 -12.00 -18.54 7.68
N SER A 7 -13.00 -18.49 6.81
CA SER A 7 -13.23 -19.50 5.80
C SER A 7 -12.05 -19.61 4.83
N HIS A 8 -12.03 -20.68 4.05
CA HIS A 8 -10.97 -20.88 3.05
C HIS A 8 -11.00 -19.76 1.99
N GLU A 9 -12.21 -19.37 1.59
CA GLU A 9 -12.48 -18.31 0.64
C GLU A 9 -12.01 -16.95 1.17
N GLU A 10 -12.35 -16.60 2.41
CA GLU A 10 -11.88 -15.37 3.05
C GLU A 10 -10.35 -15.35 3.15
N THR A 11 -9.73 -16.47 3.52
CA THR A 11 -8.28 -16.57 3.64
C THR A 11 -7.58 -16.33 2.31
N SER A 12 -8.08 -16.95 1.23
CA SER A 12 -7.51 -16.74 -0.11
C SER A 12 -7.68 -15.28 -0.53
N PHE A 13 -8.90 -14.75 -0.38
CA PHE A 13 -9.22 -13.38 -0.73
C PHE A 13 -8.32 -12.35 -0.02
N PHE A 14 -8.16 -12.46 1.30
CA PHE A 14 -7.32 -11.53 2.06
C PHE A 14 -5.84 -11.67 1.72
N LYS A 15 -5.34 -12.88 1.42
CA LYS A 15 -3.96 -13.07 0.96
C LYS A 15 -3.73 -12.36 -0.37
N ASP A 16 -4.60 -12.58 -1.33
CA ASP A 16 -4.46 -12.00 -2.68
C ASP A 16 -4.55 -10.48 -2.63
N MET A 17 -5.52 -9.94 -1.89
CA MET A 17 -5.65 -8.50 -1.68
C MET A 17 -4.39 -7.88 -1.06
N PHE A 18 -3.87 -8.49 0.00
CA PHE A 18 -2.68 -7.95 0.66
C PHE A 18 -1.42 -8.10 -0.16
N HIS A 19 -1.30 -9.18 -0.93
CA HIS A 19 -0.21 -9.36 -1.87
C HIS A 19 -0.23 -8.28 -2.95
N GLU A 20 -1.39 -8.01 -3.56
CA GLU A 20 -1.55 -6.94 -4.55
C GLU A 20 -1.18 -5.57 -3.96
N LEU A 21 -1.72 -5.25 -2.77
CA LEU A 21 -1.44 -3.97 -2.10
C LEU A 21 0.05 -3.80 -1.81
N LEU A 22 0.70 -4.79 -1.20
CA LEU A 22 2.12 -4.73 -0.88
C LEU A 22 2.99 -4.71 -2.15
N SER A 23 2.59 -5.41 -3.21
CA SER A 23 3.36 -5.44 -4.46
C SER A 23 3.55 -4.04 -5.05
N VAL A 24 2.52 -3.19 -4.99
CA VAL A 24 2.58 -1.80 -5.48
C VAL A 24 3.21 -0.88 -4.43
N PHE A 25 2.76 -0.94 -3.18
CA PHE A 25 3.25 -0.03 -2.14
C PHE A 25 4.75 -0.18 -1.85
N THR A 26 5.32 -1.36 -2.10
CA THR A 26 6.74 -1.60 -1.84
C THR A 26 7.66 -1.30 -3.02
N LEU A 27 7.12 -0.96 -4.20
CA LEU A 27 7.92 -0.64 -5.40
C LEU A 27 9.03 0.37 -5.14
N PRO A 28 8.83 1.47 -4.38
CA PRO A 28 9.91 2.41 -4.11
C PRO A 28 11.13 1.75 -3.46
N PHE A 29 10.90 0.81 -2.54
CA PHE A 29 11.96 0.14 -1.77
C PHE A 29 12.74 -0.90 -2.59
N GLN A 30 12.29 -1.24 -3.79
CA GLN A 30 12.94 -2.21 -4.68
C GLN A 30 13.99 -1.56 -5.60
N SER A 31 14.16 -0.23 -5.51
CA SER A 31 15.07 0.56 -6.34
C SER A 31 16.02 1.41 -5.50
N LYS A 32 17.18 1.77 -6.06
CA LYS A 32 18.10 2.72 -5.41
C LYS A 32 17.61 4.17 -5.53
N VAL A 33 16.95 4.48 -6.65
CA VAL A 33 16.38 5.78 -6.96
C VAL A 33 14.98 5.54 -7.50
N PHE A 34 14.00 6.26 -6.99
CA PHE A 34 12.61 6.13 -7.39
C PHE A 34 12.02 7.46 -7.87
N ASP A 35 11.17 7.37 -8.89
CA ASP A 35 10.42 8.49 -9.45
C ASP A 35 8.99 8.49 -8.90
N PHE A 36 8.74 9.32 -7.89
CA PHE A 36 7.40 9.50 -7.32
C PHE A 36 6.51 10.40 -8.17
N SER A 37 7.03 11.05 -9.21
CA SER A 37 6.25 11.83 -10.16
C SER A 37 5.63 11.00 -11.28
N ASN A 38 5.99 9.70 -11.36
CA ASN A 38 5.47 8.78 -12.35
C ASN A 38 3.95 8.55 -12.17
N SER A 39 3.17 8.99 -13.16
CA SER A 39 1.72 8.86 -13.18
C SER A 39 1.22 7.41 -13.24
N GLU A 40 1.99 6.49 -13.82
CA GLU A 40 1.64 5.06 -13.85
C GLU A 40 1.69 4.45 -12.44
N PHE A 41 2.73 4.78 -11.67
CA PHE A 41 2.84 4.35 -10.26
C PHE A 41 1.66 4.90 -9.44
N PHE A 42 1.36 6.19 -9.63
CA PHE A 42 0.27 6.84 -8.92
C PHE A 42 -1.11 6.28 -9.30
N GLY A 43 -1.32 6.00 -10.59
CA GLY A 43 -2.51 5.34 -11.10
C GLY A 43 -2.73 3.97 -10.44
N LYS A 44 -1.69 3.14 -10.34
CA LYS A 44 -1.78 1.82 -9.67
C LYS A 44 -2.21 1.93 -8.20
N ILE A 45 -1.72 2.94 -7.48
CA ILE A 45 -2.17 3.19 -6.09
C ILE A 45 -3.65 3.59 -6.07
N GLY A 46 -4.07 4.47 -6.98
CA GLY A 46 -5.45 4.92 -7.12
C GLY A 46 -6.41 3.76 -7.42
N ASP A 47 -6.07 2.93 -8.41
CA ASP A 47 -6.89 1.78 -8.83
C ASP A 47 -7.11 0.79 -7.67
N ILE A 48 -6.06 0.51 -6.89
CA ILE A 48 -6.14 -0.32 -5.68
C ILE A 48 -7.07 0.32 -4.65
N ALA A 49 -6.87 1.61 -4.37
CA ALA A 49 -7.68 2.34 -3.38
C ALA A 49 -9.16 2.36 -3.78
N GLU A 50 -9.47 2.64 -5.05
CA GLU A 50 -10.83 2.66 -5.57
C GLU A 50 -11.47 1.27 -5.47
N ARG A 51 -10.83 0.24 -6.04
CA ARG A 51 -11.34 -1.13 -6.06
C ARG A 51 -11.74 -1.63 -4.66
N TYR A 52 -10.89 -1.38 -3.67
CA TYR A 52 -11.16 -1.82 -2.30
C TYR A 52 -12.12 -0.91 -1.53
N SER A 53 -12.21 0.38 -1.87
CA SER A 53 -13.20 1.29 -1.29
C SER A 53 -14.64 0.96 -1.72
N GLN A 54 -14.81 0.48 -2.96
CA GLN A 54 -16.11 0.19 -3.57
C GLN A 54 -16.56 -1.27 -3.35
N ASN A 55 -15.66 -2.15 -2.87
CA ASN A 55 -16.01 -3.54 -2.65
C ASN A 55 -16.94 -3.68 -1.43
N THR A 56 -18.23 -3.88 -1.70
CA THR A 56 -19.27 -4.03 -0.67
C THR A 56 -19.16 -5.32 0.13
N GLU A 57 -18.52 -6.37 -0.41
CA GLU A 57 -18.27 -7.61 0.32
C GLU A 57 -17.21 -7.40 1.39
N LEU A 58 -16.13 -6.66 1.05
CA LEU A 58 -15.12 -6.24 2.02
C LEU A 58 -15.69 -5.47 3.22
N ARG A 59 -16.69 -4.62 3.00
CA ARG A 59 -17.36 -3.88 4.09
C ARG A 59 -18.19 -4.77 5.01
N LYS A 60 -18.62 -5.95 4.54
CA LYS A 60 -19.37 -6.96 5.32
C LYS A 60 -18.42 -7.89 6.09
N LEU A 61 -17.20 -8.09 5.61
CA LEU A 61 -16.18 -8.90 6.24
C LEU A 61 -15.51 -8.15 7.41
N ASN A 62 -16.11 -8.25 8.61
CA ASN A 62 -15.62 -7.84 9.93
C ASN A 62 -14.51 -6.74 9.95
N ASN A 63 -14.88 -5.49 10.21
CA ASN A 63 -14.02 -4.29 10.12
C ASN A 63 -12.87 -4.18 11.15
N THR A 64 -12.69 -5.17 12.03
CA THR A 64 -11.68 -5.19 13.12
C THR A 64 -10.50 -6.11 12.83
N ARG A 65 -10.15 -6.31 11.55
CA ARG A 65 -9.01 -7.14 11.14
C ARG A 65 -7.71 -6.34 11.06
N GLY A 66 -6.61 -6.96 11.49
CA GLY A 66 -5.25 -6.43 11.31
C GLY A 66 -4.74 -5.53 12.45
N SER A 67 -3.45 -5.19 12.38
CA SER A 67 -2.81 -4.33 13.38
C SER A 67 -3.21 -2.87 13.17
N LYS A 68 -3.59 -2.17 14.26
CA LYS A 68 -3.83 -0.71 14.21
C LYS A 68 -2.63 0.03 13.60
N HIS A 69 -1.41 -0.39 13.92
CA HIS A 69 -0.18 0.21 13.38
C HIS A 69 -0.11 0.11 11.86
N PHE A 70 -0.63 -0.96 11.26
CA PHE A 70 -0.62 -1.14 9.82
C PHE A 70 -1.49 -0.09 9.10
N ILE A 71 -2.64 0.26 9.67
CA ILE A 71 -3.52 1.31 9.12
C ILE A 71 -2.80 2.66 9.14
N TYR A 72 -2.11 2.99 10.24
CA TYR A 72 -1.34 4.22 10.34
C TYR A 72 -0.19 4.26 9.32
N MET A 73 0.59 3.17 9.19
CA MET A 73 1.69 3.11 8.24
C MET A 73 1.22 3.32 6.80
N ASN A 74 0.15 2.64 6.35
CA ASN A 74 -0.35 2.82 4.98
C ASN A 74 -0.88 4.23 4.75
N ARG A 75 -1.61 4.82 5.70
CA ARG A 75 -2.10 6.20 5.57
C ARG A 75 -0.94 7.19 5.49
N THR A 76 0.09 7.01 6.30
CA THR A 76 1.31 7.83 6.26
C THR A 76 2.02 7.69 4.92
N PHE A 77 2.25 6.47 4.42
CA PHE A 77 2.89 6.27 3.12
C PHE A 77 2.07 6.84 1.97
N PHE A 78 0.75 6.62 1.97
CA PHE A 78 -0.14 7.20 0.97
C PHE A 78 -0.03 8.73 0.95
N GLY A 79 -0.14 9.39 2.11
CA GLY A 79 -0.01 10.85 2.19
C GLY A 79 1.38 11.33 1.74
N LEU A 80 2.44 10.64 2.15
CA LEU A 80 3.80 10.97 1.74
C LEU A 80 4.03 10.79 0.23
N TYR A 81 3.48 9.73 -0.36
CA TYR A 81 3.58 9.49 -1.81
C TYR A 81 2.82 10.56 -2.59
N ASN A 82 1.62 10.95 -2.15
CA ASN A 82 0.87 12.08 -2.75
C ASN A 82 1.69 13.36 -2.70
N LEU A 83 2.24 13.69 -1.53
CA LEU A 83 3.10 14.87 -1.40
C LEU A 83 4.30 14.82 -2.35
N MET A 84 4.99 13.67 -2.47
CA MET A 84 6.13 13.53 -3.38
C MET A 84 5.72 13.60 -4.86
N PHE A 85 4.54 13.12 -5.23
CA PHE A 85 3.98 13.25 -6.58
C PHE A 85 3.64 14.69 -6.94
N ASP A 86 3.03 15.42 -6.01
CA ASP A 86 2.70 16.85 -6.17
C ASP A 86 3.97 17.70 -6.31
N LEU A 87 5.01 17.38 -5.53
CA LEU A 87 6.33 18.00 -5.59
C LEU A 87 7.15 17.60 -6.83
N LYS A 88 6.65 16.67 -7.66
CA LYS A 88 7.37 16.13 -8.82
C LYS A 88 8.75 15.55 -8.45
N ALA A 89 8.82 14.83 -7.33
CA ALA A 89 10.06 14.24 -6.84
C ALA A 89 10.46 13.01 -7.70
N ASN A 90 11.26 13.24 -8.73
CA ASN A 90 11.56 12.24 -9.77
C ASN A 90 12.85 11.43 -9.58
N ALA A 91 13.69 11.79 -8.62
CA ALA A 91 14.99 11.15 -8.39
C ALA A 91 15.28 10.95 -6.90
N VAL A 92 14.32 10.41 -6.15
CA VAL A 92 14.46 10.21 -4.70
C VAL A 92 15.37 9.03 -4.42
N ARG A 93 16.47 9.27 -3.69
CA ARG A 93 17.37 8.21 -3.22
C ARG A 93 16.74 7.44 -2.07
N ILE A 94 16.56 6.15 -2.27
CA ILE A 94 15.92 5.27 -1.30
C ILE A 94 16.97 4.71 -0.33
N ASN A 95 16.57 4.47 0.92
CA ASN A 95 17.42 3.95 2.00
C ASN A 95 18.64 4.85 2.34
N GLN A 96 18.58 6.14 2.00
CA GLN A 96 19.67 7.09 2.26
C GLN A 96 20.09 7.16 3.75
N PHE A 97 19.16 6.86 4.67
CA PHE A 97 19.43 6.82 6.12
C PHE A 97 20.59 5.88 6.49
N GLN A 98 20.86 4.84 5.69
CA GLN A 98 21.92 3.86 5.94
C GLN A 98 23.34 4.45 5.88
N HIS A 99 23.49 5.65 5.30
CA HIS A 99 24.77 6.35 5.19
C HIS A 99 25.10 7.25 6.39
N TYR A 100 24.19 7.42 7.35
CA TYR A 100 24.39 8.29 8.52
C TYR A 100 24.68 7.50 9.82
N LYS A 101 25.32 6.33 9.69
CA LYS A 101 25.75 5.52 10.85
C LYS A 101 26.91 6.15 11.61
#